data_AF-A0AAD8E337-F1
#
_entry.id   AF-A0AAD8E337-F1
#
_cell.length_a   1.000
_cell.length_b   1.000
_cell.length_c   1.000
_cell.angle_alpha   90.00
_cell.angle_beta   90.00
_cell.angle_gamma   90.00
#
_symmetry.space_group_name_H-M   'P 1'
#
loop_
_entity.id
_entity.type
_entity.pdbx_description
1 polymer ?
#
loop_
_entity_poly.entity_id
_entity_poly.type
_entity_poly.pdbx_seq_one_letter_code
_entity_poly.pdbx_strand_id
1 'polypeptide(L)'
;CLLCSGRLPRECLIEVHQFVQTHPQLHGNLSLQVMCVPPREAINILLDFCPQALLQYTKDKFNSDTEWKYLLLLLHRKVQGLGDESILKPFYLQVTKDILTHLAQTLNLEDLCKILPPGGENMYRNY
;
A
#
# COMPACT_ATOMS: atom_id res chain seq x y z
N CYS A 1 -8.57 4.66 -17.01
CA CYS A 1 -8.24 6.01 -16.49
C CYS A 1 -7.03 6.54 -17.28
N LEU A 2 -7.09 7.78 -17.79
CA LEU A 2 -6.03 8.38 -18.62
C LEU A 2 -4.72 8.61 -17.83
N LEU A 3 -4.83 9.04 -16.57
CA LEU A 3 -3.70 9.30 -15.66
C LEU A 3 -2.83 8.04 -15.42
N CYS A 4 -3.45 6.86 -15.37
CA CYS A 4 -2.76 5.59 -15.15
C CYS A 4 -2.27 4.91 -16.43
N SER A 5 -2.52 5.49 -17.61
CA SER A 5 -2.31 4.81 -18.89
C SER A 5 -0.86 4.81 -19.36
N GLY A 6 0.01 5.61 -18.75
CA GLY A 6 1.39 5.84 -19.22
C GLY A 6 1.47 6.61 -20.55
N ARG A 7 0.34 7.10 -21.08
CA ARG A 7 0.26 7.83 -22.36
C ARG A 7 0.30 9.35 -22.21
N LEU A 8 0.22 9.86 -20.99
CA LEU A 8 0.29 11.28 -20.73
C LEU A 8 1.74 11.72 -20.54
N PRO A 9 2.11 12.92 -21.04
CA PRO A 9 3.35 13.58 -20.65
C PRO A 9 3.45 13.73 -19.12
N ARG A 10 4.66 13.74 -18.59
CA ARG A 10 4.91 13.84 -17.15
C ARG A 10 4.41 15.17 -16.59
N GLU A 11 4.48 16.22 -17.39
CA GLU A 11 4.02 17.58 -17.09
C GLU A 11 2.54 17.57 -16.73
N CYS A 12 1.71 16.80 -17.44
CA CYS A 12 0.29 16.67 -17.13
C CYS A 12 0.05 16.05 -15.74
N LEU A 13 0.86 15.07 -15.33
CA LEU A 13 0.76 14.48 -13.99
C LEU A 13 1.16 15.50 -12.91
N ILE A 14 2.17 16.33 -13.18
CA ILE A 14 2.61 17.40 -12.27
C ILE A 14 1.52 18.45 -12.11
N GLU A 15 0.91 18.91 -13.19
CA GLU A 15 -0.19 19.89 -13.17
C GLU A 15 -1.39 19.38 -12.39
N VAL A 16 -1.81 18.12 -12.65
CA VAL A 16 -2.92 17.50 -11.91
C VAL A 16 -2.56 17.35 -10.43
N HIS A 17 -1.34 16.92 -10.11
CA HIS A 17 -0.90 16.81 -8.72
C HIS A 17 -0.95 18.17 -7.99
N GLN A 18 -0.45 19.24 -8.61
CA GLN A 18 -0.51 20.60 -8.06
C GLN A 18 -1.96 21.09 -7.87
N PHE A 19 -2.83 20.83 -8.84
CA PHE A 19 -4.25 21.16 -8.75
C PHE A 19 -4.92 20.44 -7.57
N VAL A 20 -4.63 19.16 -7.38
CA VAL A 20 -5.21 18.35 -6.30
C VAL A 20 -4.68 18.81 -4.93
N GLN A 21 -3.42 19.21 -4.81
CA GLN A 21 -2.85 19.75 -3.57
C GLN A 21 -3.50 21.09 -3.16
N THR A 22 -3.91 21.92 -4.12
CA THR A 22 -4.55 23.22 -3.84
C THR A 22 -6.05 23.12 -3.58
N HIS A 23 -6.68 21.96 -3.86
CA HIS A 23 -8.12 21.75 -3.73
C HIS A 23 -8.45 20.51 -2.88
N PRO A 24 -8.18 20.52 -1.56
CA PRO A 24 -8.37 19.35 -0.69
C PRO A 24 -9.83 18.86 -0.61
N GLN A 25 -10.80 19.73 -0.88
CA GLN A 25 -12.23 19.40 -0.89
C GLN A 25 -12.72 18.82 -2.24
N LEU A 26 -11.83 18.65 -3.21
CA LEU A 26 -12.16 18.04 -4.49
C LEU A 26 -12.68 16.62 -4.29
N HIS A 27 -13.81 16.29 -4.90
CA HIS A 27 -14.30 14.92 -4.87
C HIS A 27 -13.28 13.99 -5.55
N GLY A 28 -12.89 12.91 -4.86
CA GLY A 28 -11.84 12.02 -5.36
C GLY A 28 -10.42 12.61 -5.26
N ASN A 29 -10.20 13.64 -4.43
CA ASN A 29 -8.88 14.23 -4.20
C ASN A 29 -7.81 13.16 -3.92
N LEU A 30 -8.05 12.26 -2.95
CA LEU A 30 -7.10 11.22 -2.57
C LEU A 30 -6.76 10.27 -3.71
N SER A 31 -7.75 9.83 -4.49
CA SER A 31 -7.51 8.93 -5.62
C SER A 31 -6.71 9.62 -6.72
N LEU A 32 -6.98 10.90 -6.99
CA LEU A 32 -6.17 11.70 -7.92
C LEU A 32 -4.74 11.87 -7.45
N GLN A 33 -4.49 12.11 -6.15
CA GLN A 33 -3.13 12.17 -5.60
C GLN A 33 -2.39 10.85 -5.85
N VAL A 34 -2.99 9.73 -5.45
CA VAL A 34 -2.43 8.39 -5.60
C VAL A 34 -2.09 8.06 -7.06
N MET A 35 -2.91 8.53 -8.02
CA MET A 35 -2.66 8.29 -9.45
C MET A 35 -1.52 9.14 -10.03
N CYS A 36 -1.16 10.26 -9.40
CA CYS A 36 -0.17 11.20 -9.92
C CYS A 36 1.23 11.03 -9.32
N VAL A 37 1.37 10.22 -8.27
CA VAL A 37 2.64 10.00 -7.56
C VAL A 37 3.24 8.62 -7.86
N PRO A 38 4.55 8.42 -7.65
CA PRO A 38 5.17 7.11 -7.76
C PRO A 38 4.55 6.08 -6.79
N PRO A 39 4.61 4.77 -7.10
CA PRO A 39 4.01 3.73 -6.26
C PRO A 39 4.42 3.78 -4.78
N ARG A 40 5.68 4.10 -4.48
CA ARG A 40 6.15 4.23 -3.08
C ARG A 40 5.43 5.33 -2.31
N GLU A 41 5.22 6.49 -2.93
CA GLU A 41 4.50 7.61 -2.31
C GLU A 41 3.01 7.28 -2.20
N ALA A 42 2.43 6.71 -3.24
CA ALA A 42 1.04 6.24 -3.25
C ALA A 42 0.74 5.25 -2.12
N ILE A 43 1.64 4.30 -1.84
CA ILE A 43 1.48 3.36 -0.72
C ILE A 43 1.40 4.10 0.60
N ASN A 44 2.25 5.10 0.85
CA ASN A 44 2.21 5.86 2.11
C ASN A 44 0.89 6.62 2.26
N ILE A 45 0.42 7.25 1.18
CA ILE A 45 -0.89 7.92 1.15
C ILE A 45 -2.01 6.92 1.46
N LEU A 46 -2.04 5.78 0.78
CA LEU A 46 -3.06 4.75 1.02
C LEU A 46 -2.97 4.17 2.43
N LEU A 47 -1.76 3.94 2.94
CA LEU A 47 -1.53 3.42 4.28
C LEU A 47 -2.05 4.37 5.36
N ASP A 48 -2.04 5.68 5.14
CA ASP A 48 -2.51 6.63 6.15
C ASP A 48 -4.00 6.97 6.02
N PHE A 49 -4.54 7.00 4.79
CA PHE A 49 -5.88 7.52 4.53
C PHE A 49 -6.89 6.49 4.01
N CYS A 50 -6.46 5.41 3.35
CA CYS A 50 -7.34 4.39 2.79
C CYS A 50 -6.70 2.99 2.75
N PRO A 51 -6.37 2.38 3.91
CA PRO A 51 -5.59 1.14 3.94
C PRO A 51 -6.29 -0.04 3.28
N GLN A 52 -7.63 -0.04 3.27
CA GLN A 52 -8.46 -1.06 2.60
C GLN A 52 -8.23 -1.11 1.09
N ALA A 53 -7.75 -0.02 0.47
CA ALA A 53 -7.44 0.01 -0.96
C ALA A 53 -6.04 -0.53 -1.29
N LEU A 54 -5.17 -0.75 -0.29
CA LEU A 54 -3.78 -1.17 -0.51
C LEU A 54 -3.71 -2.46 -1.31
N LEU A 55 -4.44 -3.51 -0.92
CA LEU A 55 -4.35 -4.81 -1.59
C LEU A 55 -4.68 -4.71 -3.09
N GLN A 56 -5.77 -4.04 -3.44
CA GLN A 56 -6.15 -3.93 -4.85
C GLN A 56 -5.17 -3.03 -5.62
N TYR A 57 -4.72 -1.92 -5.01
CA TYR A 57 -3.73 -1.04 -5.63
C TYR A 57 -2.42 -1.77 -5.92
N THR A 58 -1.91 -2.56 -4.96
CA THR A 58 -0.61 -3.22 -5.09
C THR A 58 -0.66 -4.40 -6.05
N LYS A 59 -1.79 -5.12 -6.14
CA LYS A 59 -2.03 -6.11 -7.21
C LYS A 59 -1.88 -5.54 -8.61
N ASP A 60 -2.32 -4.30 -8.82
CA ASP A 60 -2.30 -3.65 -10.12
C ASP A 60 -0.96 -2.97 -10.44
N LYS A 61 -0.11 -2.72 -9.43
CA LYS A 61 1.10 -1.90 -9.56
C LYS A 61 2.41 -2.62 -9.29
N PHE A 62 2.43 -3.64 -8.43
CA PHE A 62 3.67 -4.30 -8.08
C PHE A 62 4.05 -5.30 -9.15
N ASN A 63 5.33 -5.28 -9.52
CA ASN A 63 5.91 -6.18 -10.49
C ASN A 63 7.13 -6.91 -9.91
N SER A 64 7.42 -6.74 -8.62
CA SER A 64 8.59 -7.33 -7.97
C SER A 64 8.38 -7.67 -6.49
N ASP A 65 9.09 -8.70 -6.04
CA ASP A 65 9.15 -9.14 -4.64
C ASP A 65 9.62 -8.05 -3.68
N THR A 66 10.48 -7.15 -4.15
CA THR A 66 11.01 -6.03 -3.36
C THR A 66 9.91 -5.06 -2.93
N GLU A 67 8.91 -4.85 -3.78
CA GLU A 67 7.77 -3.98 -3.48
C GLU A 67 6.86 -4.62 -2.42
N TRP A 68 6.58 -5.92 -2.55
CA TRP A 68 5.82 -6.68 -1.54
C TRP A 68 6.51 -6.66 -0.17
N LYS A 69 7.83 -6.89 -0.15
CA LYS A 69 8.63 -6.81 1.07
C LYS A 69 8.59 -5.43 1.71
N TYR A 70 8.66 -4.37 0.90
CA TYR A 70 8.54 -2.99 1.39
C TYR A 70 7.16 -2.73 2.02
N LEU A 71 6.08 -3.16 1.37
CA LEU A 71 4.72 -3.02 1.90
C LEU A 71 4.54 -3.74 3.24
N LEU A 72 4.98 -5.00 3.34
CA LEU A 72 4.90 -5.78 4.58
C LEU A 72 5.69 -5.12 5.72
N LEU A 73 6.85 -4.54 5.42
CA LEU A 73 7.64 -3.77 6.39
C LEU A 73 6.89 -2.51 6.87
N LEU A 74 6.25 -1.77 5.96
CA LEU A 74 5.47 -0.58 6.31
C LEU A 74 4.27 -0.93 7.19
N LEU A 75 3.50 -1.95 6.82
CA LEU A 75 2.35 -2.43 7.59
C LEU A 75 2.78 -2.89 8.98
N HIS A 76 3.88 -3.63 9.07
CA HIS A 76 4.43 -4.03 10.36
C HIS A 76 4.77 -2.83 11.23
N ARG A 77 5.53 -1.86 10.69
CA ARG A 77 5.88 -0.64 11.43
C ARG A 77 4.64 0.14 11.86
N LYS A 78 3.62 0.21 11.01
CA LYS A 78 2.33 0.84 11.34
C LYS A 78 1.67 0.13 12.52
N VAL A 79 1.54 -1.20 12.49
CA VAL A 79 0.96 -2.00 13.58
C VAL A 79 1.77 -1.89 14.88
N GLN A 80 3.11 -1.89 14.80
CA GLN A 80 3.98 -1.74 15.98
C GLN A 80 3.94 -0.32 16.57
N GLY A 81 3.80 0.70 15.73
CA GLY A 81 3.62 2.07 16.17
C GLY A 81 2.25 2.34 16.81
N LEU A 82 1.27 1.47 16.60
CA LEU A 82 -0.02 1.52 17.27
C LEU A 82 0.06 0.83 18.64
N GLY A 83 -0.28 1.58 19.69
CA GLY A 83 -0.45 1.02 21.04
C GLY A 83 -1.51 -0.08 21.06
N ASP A 84 -1.42 -0.99 22.02
CA ASP A 84 -2.31 -2.17 22.11
C ASP A 84 -3.79 -1.81 22.25
N GLU A 85 -4.11 -0.67 22.86
CA GLU A 85 -5.47 -0.16 23.02
C GLU A 85 -6.01 0.58 21.78
N SER A 86 -5.20 0.71 20.73
CA SER A 86 -5.63 1.42 19.52
C SER A 86 -6.73 0.65 18.78
N ILE A 87 -7.88 1.30 18.59
CA ILE A 87 -8.98 0.77 17.76
C ILE A 87 -8.57 0.54 16.31
N LEU A 88 -7.50 1.19 15.84
CA LEU A 88 -6.99 1.04 14.48
C LEU A 88 -6.13 -0.22 14.32
N LYS A 89 -5.54 -0.73 15.41
CA LYS A 89 -4.61 -1.87 15.35
C LYS A 89 -5.26 -3.13 14.75
N PRO A 90 -6.47 -3.56 15.16
CA PRO A 90 -7.17 -4.67 14.52
C PRO A 90 -7.42 -4.44 13.02
N PHE A 91 -7.71 -3.20 12.62
CA PHE A 91 -7.95 -2.86 11.22
C PHE A 91 -6.69 -3.04 10.35
N TYR A 92 -5.53 -2.53 10.79
CA TYR A 92 -4.27 -2.73 10.07
C TYR A 92 -3.80 -4.20 10.10
N LEU A 93 -4.08 -4.93 11.17
CA LEU A 93 -3.86 -6.38 11.23
C LEU A 93 -4.69 -7.11 10.16
N GLN A 94 -5.97 -6.76 10.00
CA GLN A 94 -6.82 -7.33 8.96
C GLN A 94 -6.30 -7.02 7.55
N VAL A 95 -5.94 -5.76 7.27
CA VAL A 95 -5.34 -5.39 5.97
C VAL A 95 -4.06 -6.18 5.69
N THR A 96 -3.22 -6.36 6.72
CA THR A 96 -2.00 -7.17 6.61
C THR A 96 -2.33 -8.64 6.34
N LYS A 97 -3.34 -9.19 7.01
CA LYS A 97 -3.82 -10.57 6.80
C LYS A 97 -4.33 -10.78 5.37
N ASP A 98 -5.10 -9.83 4.83
CA ASP A 98 -5.62 -9.92 3.46
C ASP A 98 -4.48 -9.95 2.43
N ILE A 99 -3.45 -9.12 2.65
CA ILE A 99 -2.25 -9.08 1.80
C ILE A 99 -1.45 -10.38 1.91
N LEU A 100 -1.22 -10.88 3.12
CA LEU A 100 -0.52 -12.17 3.32
C LEU A 100 -1.29 -13.34 2.70
N THR A 101 -2.62 -13.34 2.83
CA THR A 101 -3.49 -14.35 2.22
C THR A 101 -3.36 -14.35 0.71
N HIS A 102 -3.38 -13.15 0.09
CA HIS A 102 -3.15 -13.02 -1.34
C HIS A 102 -1.79 -13.58 -1.75
N LEU A 103 -0.72 -13.21 -1.04
CA LEU A 103 0.64 -13.66 -1.35
C LEU A 103 0.80 -15.17 -1.19
N ALA A 104 0.20 -15.77 -0.16
CA ALA A 104 0.20 -17.22 0.04
C ALA A 104 -0.57 -17.98 -1.06
N GLN A 105 -1.54 -17.33 -1.71
CA GLN A 105 -2.30 -17.91 -2.82
C GLN A 105 -1.63 -17.74 -4.18
N THR A 106 -0.76 -16.74 -4.35
CA THR A 106 -0.16 -16.39 -5.65
C THR A 106 1.31 -16.74 -5.78
N LEU A 107 2.06 -16.80 -4.68
CA LEU A 107 3.48 -17.14 -4.68
C LEU A 107 3.71 -18.59 -4.29
N ASN A 108 4.81 -19.17 -4.78
CA ASN A 108 5.31 -20.42 -4.21
C ASN A 108 5.93 -20.16 -2.83
N LEU A 109 6.16 -21.25 -2.08
CA LEU A 109 6.66 -21.17 -0.70
C LEU A 109 8.04 -20.49 -0.61
N GLU A 110 8.92 -20.72 -1.59
CA GLU A 110 10.27 -20.16 -1.57
C GLU A 110 10.23 -18.62 -1.72
N ASP A 111 9.45 -18.12 -2.67
CA ASP A 111 9.32 -16.69 -2.94
C ASP A 111 8.55 -15.99 -1.83
N LEU A 112 7.53 -16.65 -1.27
CA LEU A 112 6.86 -16.18 -0.06
C LEU A 112 7.87 -15.99 1.09
N CYS A 113 8.72 -16.98 1.36
CA CYS A 113 9.73 -16.88 2.43
C CYS A 113 10.74 -15.72 2.21
N LYS A 114 11.06 -15.35 0.96
CA LYS A 114 11.97 -14.23 0.65
C LYS A 114 11.39 -12.85 0.98
N ILE A 115 10.07 -12.70 0.85
CA ILE A 115 9.37 -11.43 1.03
C ILE A 115 8.92 -11.16 2.47
N LEU A 116 8.73 -12.21 3.28
CA LEU A 116 8.37 -12.05 4.69
C LEU A 116 9.50 -11.30 5.42
N PRO A 117 9.21 -10.30 6.27
CA PRO A 117 10.22 -9.59 7.03
C PRO A 117 10.94 -10.54 8.01
N PRO A 118 12.24 -10.29 8.31
CA PRO A 118 12.99 -11.06 9.29
C PRO A 118 12.33 -10.97 10.68
N GLY A 119 12.18 -12.12 11.36
CA GLY A 119 11.46 -12.26 12.65
C GLY A 119 10.14 -13.04 12.58
N GLY A 120 9.87 -13.69 11.45
CA GLY A 120 8.58 -14.29 11.06
C GLY A 120 7.92 -15.24 12.06
N GLU A 121 8.64 -16.02 12.87
CA GLU A 121 7.99 -17.01 13.73
C GLU A 121 7.14 -16.40 14.86
N ASN A 122 7.54 -15.26 15.42
CA ASN A 122 6.75 -14.56 16.44
C ASN A 122 5.84 -13.48 15.83
N MET A 123 6.22 -12.98 14.66
CA MET A 123 5.48 -11.93 13.95
C MET A 123 4.15 -12.44 13.39
N TYR A 124 4.12 -13.68 12.89
CA TYR A 124 2.93 -14.25 12.24
C TYR A 124 2.05 -15.11 13.16
N ARG A 125 2.48 -15.37 14.40
CA ARG A 125 1.70 -16.16 15.38
C ARG A 125 0.33 -15.58 15.71
N ASN A 126 0.14 -14.28 15.50
CA ASN A 126 -1.08 -13.56 15.81
C ASN A 126 -2.00 -13.33 14.60
N TYR A 127 -1.69 -13.91 13.42
CA TYR A 127 -2.46 -13.75 12.17
C TYR A 127 -3.23 -15.00 11.79
#